data_AF-A0A9C9GNA4-F1
#
_entry.id   AF-A0A9C9GNA4-F1
#
_cell.length_a   1.000
_cell.length_b   1.000
_cell.length_c   1.000
_cell.angle_alpha   90.00
_cell.angle_beta   90.00
_cell.angle_gamma   90.00
#
_symmetry.space_group_name_H-M   'P 1'
#
loop_
_entity.id
_entity.type
_entity.pdbx_description
1 polymer ?
#
loop_
_entity_poly.entity_id
_entity_poly.type
_entity_poly.pdbx_seq_one_letter_code
_entity_poly.pdbx_strand_id
1 'polypeptide(L)'
;MTIRTYIRAFLFLITAMGLFACGGSGGGGEAAPDTLQGVFIDSPVSGLRFETTTASGFTDAQGGFSYRSGELVRFFVGDVFIGEATGQAILTPVELVAGAIDESNIQVQNIAMFLQSIDDDGDESNGINISLSANNAAQNIAQGQSVDFGLAAGVFEADGGIQILISNMTATNGTARSMVSRRQARDALGANLLALFAGNYQGTFTGDDTGSWTVTIDTSGVITGQRTSDNFGEATVSGNVGSSGQSSISGTVDTVVFSGQFSRSGEVSGSWLDDDGTSGVFSGQRLSVTPAPGGGNTPPPTVNSGSLAVSGNDASVIGVSYVPNVAPVVIKDTVFNTGGVTVNWSQSLFSANGFESRSMVFSYNENDGSLLNVGYLRITGTDANSAPTSFYSYSLDCEVDVQACLSISLDVPAQQVSFGGTLLAADVESDATADIGLVGTLSW
;
A
#
# COMPACT_ATOMS: atom_id res chain seq x y z
N MET A 1 -13.49 -24.67 -51.02
CA MET A 1 -12.59 -25.83 -51.24
C MET A 1 -11.19 -25.24 -51.37
N THR A 2 -10.18 -25.49 -50.55
CA THR A 2 -9.90 -26.52 -49.54
C THR A 2 -8.69 -26.04 -48.74
N ILE A 3 -8.90 -25.42 -47.57
CA ILE A 3 -7.88 -25.22 -46.53
C ILE A 3 -8.57 -25.56 -45.20
N ARG A 4 -8.82 -26.85 -44.99
CA ARG A 4 -9.43 -27.38 -43.75
C ARG A 4 -8.81 -28.73 -43.34
N THR A 5 -7.58 -29.02 -43.79
CA THR A 5 -7.02 -30.38 -43.72
C THR A 5 -5.66 -30.50 -43.03
N TYR A 6 -5.24 -29.52 -42.22
CA TYR A 6 -4.01 -29.65 -41.41
C TYR A 6 -4.22 -29.56 -39.89
N ILE A 7 -5.46 -29.31 -39.42
CA ILE A 7 -5.76 -29.17 -37.98
C ILE A 7 -6.12 -30.52 -37.30
N ARG A 8 -6.12 -31.65 -38.03
CA ARG A 8 -6.50 -32.96 -37.48
C ARG A 8 -5.36 -33.98 -37.35
N ALA A 9 -4.10 -33.58 -37.55
CA ALA A 9 -2.95 -34.49 -37.51
C ALA A 9 -1.99 -34.28 -36.32
N PHE A 10 -2.23 -33.29 -35.45
CA PHE A 10 -1.38 -33.06 -34.26
C PHE A 10 -2.05 -33.44 -32.93
N LEU A 11 -3.16 -34.19 -32.99
CA LEU A 11 -3.94 -34.60 -31.82
C LEU A 11 -3.78 -36.09 -31.45
N PHE A 12 -2.68 -36.74 -31.85
CA PHE A 12 -2.54 -38.20 -31.66
C PHE A 12 -1.11 -38.73 -31.40
N LEU A 13 -0.19 -37.97 -30.79
CA LEU A 13 1.14 -38.53 -30.47
C LEU A 13 1.84 -38.02 -29.20
N ILE A 14 1.13 -37.75 -28.10
CA ILE A 14 1.74 -37.82 -26.76
C ILE A 14 0.74 -38.48 -25.79
N THR A 15 0.58 -39.79 -25.99
CA THR A 15 0.00 -40.70 -25.00
C THR A 15 1.06 -41.75 -24.70
N ALA A 16 2.02 -41.43 -23.82
CA ALA A 16 2.88 -42.39 -23.10
C ALA A 16 3.85 -41.65 -22.16
N MET A 17 3.43 -41.38 -20.93
CA MET A 17 4.22 -41.52 -19.69
C MET A 17 3.47 -40.84 -18.54
N GLY A 18 2.64 -41.61 -17.86
CA GLY A 18 1.94 -41.19 -16.65
C GLY A 18 1.68 -42.41 -15.78
N LEU A 19 2.74 -42.93 -15.15
CA LEU A 19 2.66 -43.92 -14.07
C LEU A 19 3.86 -43.71 -13.12
N PHE A 20 3.73 -42.74 -12.22
CA PHE A 20 4.25 -42.84 -10.85
C PHE A 20 3.11 -42.49 -9.91
N ALA A 21 2.28 -43.50 -9.64
CA ALA A 21 1.41 -43.54 -8.48
C ALA A 21 2.28 -43.84 -7.26
N CYS A 22 2.56 -42.83 -6.45
CA CYS A 22 2.93 -43.03 -5.05
C CYS A 22 1.76 -42.48 -4.22
N GLY A 23 1.16 -43.36 -3.42
CA GLY A 23 -0.03 -43.07 -2.62
C GLY A 23 0.26 -42.10 -1.47
N GLY A 24 -0.70 -41.22 -1.21
CA GLY A 24 -0.79 -40.40 -0.01
C GLY A 24 -2.25 -40.32 0.41
N SER A 25 -2.53 -40.86 1.59
CA SER A 25 -3.86 -41.01 2.19
C SER A 25 -4.56 -39.68 2.46
N GLY A 26 -5.89 -39.70 2.36
CA GLY A 26 -6.74 -38.58 2.73
C GLY A 26 -6.52 -38.09 4.16
N GLY A 27 -6.44 -36.77 4.28
CA GLY A 27 -6.72 -36.02 5.49
C GLY A 27 -7.58 -34.84 5.07
N GLY A 28 -8.84 -34.81 5.49
CA GLY A 28 -9.65 -33.60 5.42
C GLY A 28 -9.02 -32.57 6.34
N GLY A 29 -8.17 -31.72 5.79
CA GLY A 29 -7.75 -30.50 6.45
C GLY A 29 -8.90 -29.51 6.31
N GLU A 30 -9.57 -29.20 7.43
CA GLU A 30 -10.19 -27.89 7.55
C GLU A 30 -9.13 -26.85 7.17
N ALA A 31 -9.47 -25.95 6.24
CA ALA A 31 -8.62 -24.81 5.94
C ALA A 31 -8.28 -24.14 7.28
N ALA A 32 -6.99 -24.06 7.62
CA ALA A 32 -6.57 -23.29 8.78
C ALA A 32 -7.16 -21.88 8.63
N PRO A 33 -7.81 -21.31 9.66
CA PRO A 33 -8.43 -19.99 9.53
C PRO A 33 -7.36 -18.98 9.10
N ASP A 34 -7.71 -18.17 8.10
CA ASP A 34 -6.79 -17.25 7.45
C ASP A 34 -6.11 -16.35 8.48
N THR A 35 -4.78 -16.44 8.55
CA THR A 35 -3.96 -15.51 9.32
C THR A 35 -4.03 -14.15 8.63
N LEU A 36 -4.52 -13.15 9.34
CA LEU A 36 -4.58 -11.76 8.92
C LEU A 36 -3.34 -11.01 9.39
N GLN A 37 -3.01 -9.94 8.68
CA GLN A 37 -1.92 -9.02 9.03
C GLN A 37 -2.48 -7.68 9.46
N GLY A 38 -1.89 -7.10 10.50
CA GLY A 38 -2.17 -5.75 10.96
C GLY A 38 -0.86 -4.99 11.15
N VAL A 39 -0.94 -3.67 11.25
CA VAL A 39 0.21 -2.81 11.57
C VAL A 39 -0.08 -2.00 12.82
N PHE A 40 0.92 -1.86 13.70
CA PHE A 40 0.84 -1.00 14.88
C PHE A 40 1.56 0.35 14.62
N ILE A 41 0.83 1.46 14.74
CA ILE A 41 1.28 2.80 14.32
C ILE A 41 1.16 3.84 15.46
N ASP A 42 2.30 4.34 15.91
CA ASP A 42 2.55 5.66 16.53
C ASP A 42 3.51 6.48 15.62
N SER A 43 3.63 6.04 14.35
CA SER A 43 4.86 5.75 13.58
C SER A 43 5.05 4.22 13.55
N PRO A 44 5.51 3.59 12.45
CA PRO A 44 5.69 2.14 12.42
C PRO A 44 6.53 1.66 13.59
N VAL A 45 5.93 0.89 14.51
CA VAL A 45 6.63 0.43 15.73
C VAL A 45 7.20 -0.95 15.49
N SER A 46 8.51 -1.03 15.28
CA SER A 46 9.27 -2.28 15.18
C SER A 46 9.69 -2.80 16.56
N GLY A 47 9.71 -4.13 16.73
CA GLY A 47 10.20 -4.75 17.95
C GLY A 47 9.23 -4.67 19.14
N LEU A 48 7.96 -4.33 18.90
CA LEU A 48 6.90 -4.40 19.90
C LEU A 48 6.44 -5.85 20.04
N ARG A 49 6.52 -6.42 21.24
CA ARG A 49 6.12 -7.82 21.47
C ARG A 49 4.59 -7.91 21.40
N PHE A 50 4.07 -8.88 20.67
CA PHE A 50 2.63 -9.13 20.58
C PHE A 50 2.27 -10.57 20.94
N GLU A 51 1.08 -10.76 21.49
CA GLU A 51 0.47 -12.06 21.77
C GLU A 51 -1.01 -12.04 21.40
N THR A 52 -1.45 -13.08 20.69
CA THR A 52 -2.85 -13.40 20.44
C THR A 52 -3.15 -14.80 20.99
N THR A 53 -4.37 -15.29 20.78
CA THR A 53 -4.70 -16.68 21.14
C THR A 53 -3.93 -17.70 20.29
N THR A 54 -3.50 -17.33 19.08
CA THR A 54 -2.90 -18.28 18.10
C THR A 54 -1.54 -17.86 17.57
N ALA A 55 -1.11 -16.62 17.78
CA ALA A 55 0.17 -16.10 17.34
C ALA A 55 0.89 -15.33 18.45
N SER A 56 2.21 -15.29 18.40
CA SER A 56 3.02 -14.40 19.21
C SER A 56 4.32 -14.09 18.49
N GLY A 57 4.92 -12.95 18.81
CA GLY A 57 6.15 -12.51 18.17
C GLY A 57 6.49 -11.07 18.49
N PHE A 58 7.23 -10.45 17.59
CA PHE A 58 7.53 -9.04 17.60
C PHE A 58 7.03 -8.41 16.30
N THR A 59 6.58 -7.17 16.37
CA THR A 59 6.26 -6.42 15.18
C THR A 59 7.50 -6.28 14.29
N ASP A 60 7.30 -6.39 12.97
CA ASP A 60 8.38 -6.21 11.99
C ASP A 60 8.77 -4.73 11.81
N ALA A 61 9.72 -4.46 10.91
CA ALA A 61 10.22 -3.11 10.63
C ALA A 61 9.15 -2.12 10.15
N GLN A 62 7.95 -2.60 9.80
CA GLN A 62 6.81 -1.80 9.36
C GLN A 62 5.68 -1.79 10.40
N GLY A 63 5.94 -2.30 11.61
CA GLY A 63 4.93 -2.46 12.65
C GLY A 63 4.00 -3.65 12.44
N GLY A 64 4.30 -4.54 11.49
CA GLY A 64 3.46 -5.66 11.11
C GLY A 64 3.36 -6.74 12.18
N PHE A 65 2.15 -7.20 12.48
CA PHE A 65 1.86 -8.32 13.36
C PHE A 65 0.78 -9.22 12.76
N SER A 66 0.75 -10.49 13.19
CA SER A 66 -0.23 -11.47 12.74
C SER A 66 -1.32 -11.72 13.77
N TYR A 67 -2.55 -11.94 13.30
CA TYR A 67 -3.70 -12.25 14.13
C TYR A 67 -4.74 -13.04 13.34
N ARG A 68 -5.75 -13.60 14.00
CA ARG A 68 -6.95 -14.12 13.34
C ARG A 68 -8.15 -13.23 13.64
N SER A 69 -9.12 -13.23 12.72
CA SER A 69 -10.35 -12.44 12.87
C SER A 69 -11.01 -12.68 14.23
N GLY A 70 -11.28 -11.59 14.96
CA GLY A 70 -11.93 -11.62 16.27
C GLY A 70 -11.00 -11.89 17.45
N GLU A 71 -9.72 -12.17 17.24
CA GLU A 71 -8.76 -12.32 18.35
C GLU A 71 -8.45 -10.99 19.02
N LEU A 72 -8.16 -11.04 20.33
CA LEU A 72 -7.48 -9.95 21.02
C LEU A 72 -5.98 -10.04 20.76
N VAL A 73 -5.38 -8.89 20.47
CA VAL A 73 -3.94 -8.72 20.33
C VAL A 73 -3.46 -7.90 21.51
N ARG A 74 -2.50 -8.43 22.26
CA ARG A 74 -1.88 -7.79 23.42
C ARG A 74 -0.48 -7.34 23.06
N PHE A 75 -0.15 -6.09 23.35
CA PHE A 75 1.16 -5.52 23.06
C PHE A 75 1.97 -5.27 24.33
N PHE A 76 3.27 -5.51 24.23
CA PHE A 76 4.21 -5.41 25.33
C PHE A 76 5.57 -4.88 24.87
N VAL A 77 6.30 -4.29 25.81
CA VAL A 77 7.75 -4.08 25.70
C VAL A 77 8.41 -4.78 26.88
N GLY A 78 9.17 -5.84 26.62
CA GLY A 78 9.53 -6.78 27.68
C GLY A 78 8.30 -7.29 28.43
N ASP A 79 8.24 -7.00 29.74
CA ASP A 79 7.09 -7.32 30.62
C ASP A 79 6.10 -6.16 30.78
N VAL A 80 6.38 -4.99 30.21
CA VAL A 80 5.50 -3.81 30.30
C VAL A 80 4.30 -4.01 29.37
N PHE A 81 3.10 -4.13 29.94
CA PHE A 81 1.85 -4.21 29.18
C PHE A 81 1.48 -2.82 28.64
N ILE A 82 1.45 -2.69 27.31
CA ILE A 82 1.13 -1.43 26.63
C ILE A 82 -0.39 -1.29 26.47
N GLY A 83 -1.06 -2.39 26.13
CA GLY A 83 -2.50 -2.43 25.95
C GLY A 83 -2.95 -3.60 25.10
N GLU A 84 -4.26 -3.72 24.91
CA GLU A 84 -4.86 -4.75 24.07
C GLU A 84 -6.05 -4.20 23.29
N ALA A 85 -6.29 -4.77 22.11
CA ALA A 85 -7.42 -4.44 21.26
C ALA A 85 -7.82 -5.66 20.43
N THR A 86 -9.02 -5.62 19.84
CA THR A 86 -9.40 -6.60 18.81
C THR A 86 -8.49 -6.40 17.59
N GLY A 87 -7.96 -7.50 17.05
CA GLY A 87 -7.10 -7.48 15.88
C GLY A 87 -7.80 -6.86 14.66
N GLN A 88 -7.12 -5.92 14.02
CA GLN A 88 -7.59 -5.20 12.83
C GLN A 88 -6.39 -4.77 11.99
N ALA A 89 -6.65 -4.32 10.75
CA ALA A 89 -5.60 -3.99 9.79
C ALA A 89 -4.65 -2.88 10.27
N ILE A 90 -5.16 -1.91 11.03
CA ILE A 90 -4.37 -0.81 11.60
C ILE A 90 -4.74 -0.66 13.06
N LEU A 91 -3.78 -0.82 13.96
CA LEU A 91 -3.92 -0.48 15.38
C LEU A 91 -2.99 0.69 15.71
N THR A 92 -3.45 1.60 16.54
CA THR A 92 -2.67 2.71 17.07
C THR A 92 -2.81 2.73 18.59
N PRO A 93 -2.04 3.55 19.32
CA PRO A 93 -2.27 3.76 20.75
C PRO A 93 -3.71 4.16 21.10
N VAL A 94 -4.47 4.76 20.18
CA VAL A 94 -5.88 5.12 20.39
C VAL A 94 -6.74 3.87 20.61
N GLU A 95 -6.58 2.83 19.79
CA GLU A 95 -7.41 1.63 19.88
C GLU A 95 -7.08 0.74 21.08
N LEU A 96 -5.92 0.93 21.71
CA LEU A 96 -5.56 0.24 22.95
C LEU A 96 -6.30 0.80 24.18
N VAL A 97 -6.91 1.99 24.06
CA VAL A 97 -7.53 2.72 25.18
C VAL A 97 -9.04 2.78 24.99
N ALA A 98 -9.77 2.09 25.86
CA ALA A 98 -11.23 2.08 25.81
C ALA A 98 -11.83 3.50 25.89
N GLY A 99 -12.61 3.87 24.87
CA GLY A 99 -13.29 5.17 24.80
C GLY A 99 -12.41 6.33 24.33
N ALA A 100 -11.14 6.09 23.97
CA ALA A 100 -10.34 7.09 23.27
C ALA A 100 -10.82 7.23 21.81
N ILE A 101 -10.83 8.47 21.32
CA ILE A 101 -11.21 8.80 19.93
C ILE A 101 -10.03 9.35 19.12
N ASP A 102 -9.03 9.93 19.81
CA ASP A 102 -7.86 10.58 19.23
C ASP A 102 -6.70 10.66 20.24
N GLU A 103 -5.62 11.33 19.85
CA GLU A 103 -4.42 11.55 20.65
C GLU A 103 -4.60 12.53 21.83
N SER A 104 -5.77 13.14 22.02
CA SER A 104 -6.02 14.05 23.14
C SER A 104 -6.20 13.31 24.48
N ASN A 105 -6.48 12.00 24.44
CA ASN A 105 -6.64 11.17 25.63
C ASN A 105 -5.32 11.02 26.40
N ILE A 106 -5.36 11.20 27.72
CA ILE A 106 -4.18 11.20 28.59
C ILE A 106 -3.45 9.84 28.58
N GLN A 107 -4.19 8.74 28.59
CA GLN A 107 -3.61 7.39 28.57
C GLN A 107 -2.96 7.10 27.20
N VAL A 108 -3.60 7.52 26.11
CA VAL A 108 -3.03 7.42 24.75
C VAL A 108 -1.70 8.19 24.68
N GLN A 109 -1.65 9.41 25.21
CA GLN A 109 -0.42 10.19 25.27
C GLN A 109 0.65 9.55 26.16
N ASN A 110 0.27 8.89 27.27
CA ASN A 110 1.23 8.19 28.12
C ASN A 110 1.86 6.99 27.40
N ILE A 111 1.06 6.25 26.62
CA ILE A 111 1.56 5.16 25.76
C ILE A 111 2.52 5.73 24.72
N ALA A 112 2.11 6.78 23.99
CA ALA A 112 2.94 7.39 22.95
C ALA A 112 4.26 7.95 23.49
N MET A 113 4.21 8.65 24.63
CA MET A 113 5.43 9.12 25.31
C MET A 113 6.37 7.97 25.63
N PHE A 114 5.86 6.85 26.14
CA PHE A 114 6.71 5.71 26.46
C PHE A 114 7.35 5.12 25.20
N LEU A 115 6.56 4.81 24.17
CA LEU A 115 7.05 4.20 22.92
C LEU A 115 8.09 5.08 22.21
N GLN A 116 7.80 6.37 22.04
CA GLN A 116 8.71 7.30 21.38
C GLN A 116 9.98 7.57 22.21
N SER A 117 9.93 7.46 23.54
CA SER A 117 11.12 7.64 24.38
C SER A 117 12.12 6.48 24.29
N ILE A 118 11.63 5.27 23.99
CA ILE A 118 12.43 4.04 23.97
C ILE A 118 12.87 3.63 22.57
N ASP A 119 12.42 4.37 21.55
CA ASP A 119 12.97 4.32 20.20
C ASP A 119 14.51 4.36 20.25
N ASP A 120 15.22 3.64 19.37
CA ASP A 120 16.63 3.38 19.56
C ASP A 120 17.53 4.58 19.26
N ASP A 121 17.23 5.34 18.22
CA ASP A 121 17.92 6.57 17.84
C ASP A 121 17.22 7.85 18.37
N GLY A 122 15.97 7.72 18.83
CA GLY A 122 15.20 8.80 19.46
C GLY A 122 14.65 9.79 18.45
N ASP A 123 14.46 9.35 17.21
CA ASP A 123 13.86 10.08 16.10
C ASP A 123 12.64 9.31 15.57
N GLU A 124 11.47 9.58 16.16
CA GLU A 124 10.23 8.88 15.81
C GLU A 124 9.78 9.07 14.36
N SER A 125 10.35 10.06 13.66
CA SER A 125 9.98 10.41 12.28
C SER A 125 10.43 9.35 11.26
N ASN A 126 11.40 8.52 11.62
CA ASN A 126 11.94 7.46 10.76
C ASN A 126 11.38 6.05 11.09
N GLY A 127 10.49 5.97 12.08
CA GLY A 127 10.01 4.74 12.68
C GLY A 127 10.20 4.79 14.20
N ILE A 128 9.65 3.81 14.92
CA ILE A 128 10.00 3.57 16.32
C ILE A 128 10.61 2.18 16.39
N ASN A 129 11.91 2.08 16.65
CA ASN A 129 12.61 0.81 16.74
C ASN A 129 12.91 0.42 18.18
N ILE A 130 12.19 -0.59 18.68
CA ILE A 130 12.41 -1.13 20.02
C ILE A 130 13.43 -2.27 19.92
N SER A 131 14.68 -1.96 20.21
CA SER A 131 15.77 -2.95 20.13
C SER A 131 15.52 -4.16 21.04
N LEU A 132 16.04 -5.32 20.65
CA LEU A 132 15.98 -6.53 21.48
C LEU A 132 16.63 -6.29 22.86
N SER A 133 17.68 -5.47 22.90
CA SER A 133 18.35 -5.08 24.15
C SER A 133 17.44 -4.24 25.04
N ALA A 134 16.68 -3.29 24.49
CA ALA A 134 15.69 -2.51 25.22
C ALA A 134 14.54 -3.40 25.72
N ASN A 135 14.05 -4.32 24.90
CA ASN A 135 13.06 -5.33 25.31
C ASN A 135 13.58 -6.18 26.49
N ASN A 136 14.82 -6.65 26.42
CA ASN A 136 15.43 -7.45 27.50
C ASN A 136 15.68 -6.61 28.77
N ALA A 137 16.00 -5.32 28.64
CA ALA A 137 16.12 -4.42 29.79
C ALA A 137 14.77 -4.16 30.48
N ALA A 138 13.67 -4.24 29.71
CA ALA A 138 12.31 -4.18 30.23
C ALA A 138 11.78 -5.54 30.75
N GLN A 139 12.52 -6.65 30.56
CA GLN A 139 12.22 -7.94 31.15
C GLN A 139 12.73 -7.97 32.61
N ASN A 140 11.91 -8.46 33.55
CA ASN A 140 12.15 -8.54 35.00
C ASN A 140 11.86 -7.27 35.84
N ILE A 141 11.08 -6.34 35.30
CA ILE A 141 10.54 -5.21 36.08
C ILE A 141 9.41 -5.67 37.05
N ALA A 142 8.99 -6.93 36.91
CA ALA A 142 8.12 -7.65 37.85
C ALA A 142 8.68 -7.84 39.28
N GLN A 143 9.76 -7.15 39.67
CA GLN A 143 10.12 -6.91 41.07
C GLN A 143 9.41 -5.67 41.68
N GLY A 144 8.30 -5.23 41.09
CA GLY A 144 7.34 -4.30 41.72
C GLY A 144 7.11 -2.97 41.01
N GLN A 145 7.64 -2.75 39.79
CA GLN A 145 7.44 -1.51 39.04
C GLN A 145 6.54 -1.77 37.82
N SER A 146 5.22 -1.65 37.99
CA SER A 146 4.31 -1.63 36.84
C SER A 146 4.29 -0.22 36.24
N VAL A 147 4.32 -0.11 34.90
CA VAL A 147 4.05 1.17 34.22
C VAL A 147 2.53 1.36 34.18
N ASP A 148 2.02 2.31 34.94
CA ASP A 148 0.62 2.68 34.91
C ASP A 148 0.37 3.81 33.90
N PHE A 149 -0.10 3.44 32.71
CA PHE A 149 -0.46 4.40 31.66
C PHE A 149 -1.73 5.22 32.00
N GLY A 150 -2.49 4.84 33.03
CA GLY A 150 -3.67 5.58 33.49
C GLY A 150 -3.34 6.80 34.36
N LEU A 151 -2.07 7.03 34.71
CA LEU A 151 -1.66 8.16 35.54
C LEU A 151 -2.01 9.50 34.88
N ALA A 152 -2.36 10.48 35.72
CA ALA A 152 -2.69 11.83 35.28
C ALA A 152 -1.48 12.54 34.63
N ALA A 153 -1.77 13.53 33.78
CA ALA A 153 -0.74 14.36 33.17
C ALA A 153 0.15 15.05 34.23
N GLY A 154 1.45 15.05 33.99
CA GLY A 154 2.47 15.52 34.93
C GLY A 154 2.86 14.47 35.98
N VAL A 155 1.96 13.54 36.35
CA VAL A 155 2.27 12.46 37.30
C VAL A 155 3.03 11.35 36.58
N PHE A 156 2.58 10.95 35.38
CA PHE A 156 3.26 9.93 34.57
C PHE A 156 4.71 10.33 34.25
N GLU A 157 4.92 11.57 33.81
CA GLU A 157 6.24 12.08 33.42
C GLU A 157 7.17 12.31 34.61
N ALA A 158 6.62 12.52 35.81
CA ALA A 158 7.38 12.72 37.04
C ALA A 158 7.61 11.42 37.82
N ASP A 159 7.05 10.29 37.39
CA ASP A 159 7.23 9.01 38.06
C ASP A 159 8.69 8.55 37.93
N GLY A 160 9.39 8.51 39.06
CA GLY A 160 10.81 8.14 39.09
C GLY A 160 11.05 6.69 38.64
N GLY A 161 10.10 5.79 38.82
CA GLY A 161 10.19 4.42 38.34
C GLY A 161 10.15 4.34 36.82
N ILE A 162 9.22 5.05 36.20
CA ILE A 162 9.10 5.14 34.74
C ILE A 162 10.33 5.84 34.14
N GLN A 163 10.82 6.91 34.76
CA GLN A 163 12.03 7.60 34.30
C GLN A 163 13.28 6.70 34.36
N ILE A 164 13.47 5.97 35.46
CA ILE A 164 14.59 5.01 35.60
C ILE A 164 14.48 3.91 34.56
N LEU A 165 13.26 3.41 34.30
CA LEU A 165 13.01 2.41 33.28
C LEU A 165 13.45 2.90 31.89
N ILE A 166 12.92 4.04 31.43
CA ILE A 166 13.28 4.61 30.12
C ILE A 166 14.79 4.84 30.02
N SER A 167 15.41 5.38 31.08
CA SER A 167 16.86 5.59 31.14
C SER A 167 17.64 4.28 30.98
N ASN A 168 17.20 3.19 31.60
CA ASN A 168 17.86 1.88 31.51
C ASN A 168 17.70 1.27 30.11
N MET A 169 16.51 1.34 29.52
CA MET A 169 16.25 0.80 28.18
C MET A 169 17.07 1.53 27.13
N THR A 170 17.05 2.85 27.14
CA THR A 170 17.76 3.69 26.15
C THR A 170 19.28 3.62 26.33
N ALA A 171 19.79 3.46 27.56
CA ALA A 171 21.21 3.22 27.81
C ALA A 171 21.75 1.98 27.06
N THR A 172 20.91 0.98 26.78
CA THR A 172 21.32 -0.20 25.99
C THR A 172 21.62 0.13 24.53
N ASN A 173 21.12 1.27 24.03
CA ASN A 173 21.38 1.81 22.69
C ASN A 173 22.57 2.80 22.69
N GLY A 174 23.34 2.84 23.78
CA GLY A 174 24.58 3.60 23.90
C GLY A 174 24.46 4.92 24.68
N THR A 175 23.26 5.50 24.80
CA THR A 175 23.03 6.73 25.57
C THR A 175 21.70 6.66 26.34
N ALA A 176 21.75 6.90 27.64
CA ALA A 176 20.54 7.07 28.44
C ALA A 176 19.82 8.36 28.05
N ARG A 177 18.52 8.26 27.73
CA ARG A 177 17.65 9.40 27.41
C ARG A 177 16.58 9.61 28.47
N SER A 178 16.13 10.86 28.57
CA SER A 178 14.92 11.21 29.30
C SER A 178 13.68 10.91 28.46
N MET A 179 12.53 10.81 29.13
CA MET A 179 11.24 10.73 28.45
C MET A 179 11.02 11.96 27.53
N VAL A 180 10.44 11.73 26.35
CA VAL A 180 9.99 12.81 25.46
C VAL A 180 8.88 13.63 26.12
N SER A 181 8.70 14.87 25.67
CA SER A 181 7.62 15.70 26.21
C SER A 181 6.24 15.21 25.74
N ARG A 182 5.22 15.36 26.58
CA ARG A 182 3.82 15.08 26.21
C ARG A 182 3.38 15.79 24.93
N ARG A 183 3.84 17.03 24.74
CA ARG A 183 3.54 17.81 23.53
C ARG A 183 4.13 17.13 22.29
N GLN A 184 5.42 16.77 22.34
CA GLN A 184 6.08 16.05 21.24
C GLN A 184 5.34 14.75 20.93
N ALA A 185 5.08 13.93 21.95
CA ALA A 185 4.40 12.64 21.77
C ALA A 185 3.01 12.78 21.14
N ARG A 186 2.22 13.73 21.63
CA ARG A 186 0.90 14.04 21.07
C ARG A 186 1.00 14.54 19.64
N ASP A 187 1.89 15.49 19.36
CA ASP A 187 1.98 16.13 18.03
C ASP A 187 2.47 15.12 16.97
N ALA A 188 3.44 14.26 17.32
CA ALA A 188 3.92 13.18 16.47
C ALA A 188 2.83 12.12 16.20
N LEU A 189 2.17 11.62 17.25
CA LEU A 189 1.06 10.67 17.10
C LEU A 189 -0.07 11.28 16.26
N GLY A 190 -0.49 12.50 16.56
CA GLY A 190 -1.55 13.19 15.82
C GLY A 190 -1.25 13.35 14.33
N ALA A 191 0.00 13.68 13.98
CA ALA A 191 0.44 13.73 12.58
C ALA A 191 0.36 12.35 11.91
N ASN A 192 0.78 11.28 12.59
CA ASN A 192 0.70 9.92 12.07
C ASN A 192 -0.76 9.45 11.92
N LEU A 193 -1.65 9.78 12.87
CA LEU A 193 -3.09 9.50 12.76
C LEU A 193 -3.74 10.20 11.58
N LEU A 194 -3.37 11.45 11.29
CA LEU A 194 -3.84 12.20 10.12
C LEU A 194 -3.32 11.59 8.81
N ALA A 195 -2.04 11.24 8.77
CA ALA A 195 -1.41 10.63 7.59
C ALA A 195 -2.07 9.30 7.20
N LEU A 196 -2.63 8.55 8.16
CA LEU A 196 -3.39 7.33 7.87
C LEU A 196 -4.64 7.59 7.02
N PHE A 197 -5.18 8.82 7.02
CA PHE A 197 -6.30 9.21 6.15
C PHE A 197 -5.88 9.62 4.74
N ALA A 198 -4.58 9.81 4.46
CA ALA A 198 -4.10 10.32 3.18
C ALA A 198 -4.41 9.36 2.01
N GLY A 199 -4.94 9.90 0.92
CA GLY A 199 -5.25 9.11 -0.26
C GLY A 199 -6.37 9.70 -1.10
N ASN A 200 -6.69 9.02 -2.18
CA ASN A 200 -7.80 9.39 -3.06
C ASN A 200 -9.05 8.65 -2.61
N TYR A 201 -10.17 9.35 -2.56
CA TYR A 201 -11.47 8.85 -2.17
C TYR A 201 -12.48 9.17 -3.25
N GLN A 202 -13.48 8.30 -3.36
CA GLN A 202 -14.65 8.59 -4.16
C GLN A 202 -15.91 8.08 -3.48
N GLY A 203 -17.03 8.64 -3.86
CA GLY A 203 -18.32 8.21 -3.36
C GLY A 203 -19.47 8.86 -4.08
N THR A 204 -20.64 8.71 -3.47
CA THR A 204 -21.89 9.30 -3.92
C THR A 204 -22.56 10.05 -2.78
N PHE A 205 -23.46 10.96 -3.15
CA PHE A 205 -24.39 11.59 -2.23
C PHE A 205 -25.82 11.47 -2.79
N THR A 206 -26.79 11.42 -1.87
CA THR A 206 -28.22 11.28 -2.17
C THR A 206 -29.03 12.10 -1.17
N GLY A 207 -30.28 12.41 -1.48
CA GLY A 207 -31.16 13.25 -0.67
C GLY A 207 -32.02 14.11 -1.58
N ASP A 208 -32.09 15.40 -1.27
CA ASP A 208 -32.74 16.39 -2.14
C ASP A 208 -31.99 16.62 -3.46
N ASP A 209 -30.68 16.32 -3.48
CA ASP A 209 -29.85 16.21 -4.67
C ASP A 209 -29.10 14.87 -4.69
N THR A 210 -28.72 14.42 -5.89
CA THR A 210 -27.93 13.20 -6.11
C THR A 210 -26.69 13.50 -6.93
N GLY A 211 -25.63 12.74 -6.70
CA GLY A 211 -24.40 12.90 -7.46
C GLY A 211 -23.25 12.06 -6.96
N SER A 212 -22.08 12.32 -7.54
CA SER A 212 -20.81 11.68 -7.17
C SER A 212 -19.80 12.69 -6.66
N TRP A 213 -18.78 12.23 -5.96
CA TRP A 213 -17.67 13.06 -5.51
C TRP A 213 -16.35 12.29 -5.55
N THR A 214 -15.28 13.03 -5.77
CA THR A 214 -13.89 12.55 -5.72
C THR A 214 -13.07 13.56 -4.92
N VAL A 215 -12.32 13.09 -3.93
CA VAL A 215 -11.45 13.96 -3.13
C VAL A 215 -10.11 13.28 -2.85
N THR A 216 -9.06 14.07 -2.71
CA THR A 216 -7.78 13.67 -2.18
C THR A 216 -7.64 14.25 -0.78
N ILE A 217 -7.21 13.41 0.16
CA ILE A 217 -6.77 13.80 1.50
C ILE A 217 -5.25 13.77 1.51
N ASP A 218 -4.59 14.85 1.89
CA ASP A 218 -3.14 14.86 2.09
C ASP A 218 -2.73 14.35 3.48
N THR A 219 -1.43 14.25 3.75
CA THR A 219 -0.91 13.75 5.03
C THR A 219 -1.21 14.65 6.23
N SER A 220 -1.60 15.90 6.00
CA SER A 220 -2.04 16.83 7.04
C SER A 220 -3.55 16.80 7.28
N GLY A 221 -4.28 15.96 6.53
CA GLY A 221 -5.74 15.85 6.62
C GLY A 221 -6.48 16.88 5.79
N VAL A 222 -5.82 17.65 4.92
CA VAL A 222 -6.48 18.61 4.04
C VAL A 222 -7.17 17.86 2.90
N ILE A 223 -8.43 18.16 2.69
CA ILE A 223 -9.30 17.56 1.68
C ILE A 223 -9.42 18.53 0.51
N THR A 224 -9.19 18.05 -0.71
CA THR A 224 -9.42 18.80 -1.95
C THR A 224 -10.01 17.90 -3.01
N GLY A 225 -10.89 18.41 -3.87
CA GLY A 225 -11.47 17.60 -4.93
C GLY A 225 -12.66 18.24 -5.61
N GLN A 226 -13.54 17.39 -6.13
CA GLN A 226 -14.71 17.78 -6.89
C GLN A 226 -15.94 16.95 -6.50
N ARG A 227 -17.11 17.56 -6.59
CA ARG A 227 -18.40 16.88 -6.61
C ARG A 227 -19.07 17.14 -7.95
N THR A 228 -19.87 16.19 -8.41
CA THR A 228 -20.70 16.30 -9.61
C THR A 228 -22.14 16.03 -9.21
N SER A 229 -22.95 17.09 -9.19
CA SER A 229 -24.40 17.03 -9.01
C SER A 229 -25.09 16.66 -10.32
N ASP A 230 -26.11 15.80 -10.24
CA ASP A 230 -26.94 15.44 -11.39
C ASP A 230 -27.77 16.63 -11.90
N ASN A 231 -28.07 17.60 -11.04
CA ASN A 231 -28.90 18.77 -11.35
C ASN A 231 -28.08 20.03 -11.61
N PHE A 232 -26.93 20.18 -10.95
CA PHE A 232 -26.17 21.43 -10.90
C PHE A 232 -24.75 21.32 -11.49
N GLY A 233 -24.31 20.13 -11.88
CA GLY A 233 -22.99 19.91 -12.48
C GLY A 233 -21.84 19.90 -11.47
N GLU A 234 -20.64 20.20 -11.94
CA GLU A 234 -19.40 20.07 -11.16
C GLU A 234 -19.11 21.29 -10.26
N ALA A 235 -18.65 21.03 -9.04
CA ALA A 235 -18.20 22.05 -8.09
C ALA A 235 -16.98 21.56 -7.30
N THR A 236 -16.15 22.50 -6.85
CA THR A 236 -14.98 22.17 -6.02
C THR A 236 -15.37 21.85 -4.59
N VAL A 237 -14.66 20.88 -4.02
CA VAL A 237 -14.80 20.45 -2.63
C VAL A 237 -13.50 20.72 -1.91
N SER A 238 -13.57 21.32 -0.73
CA SER A 238 -12.41 21.48 0.16
C SER A 238 -12.81 21.21 1.62
N GLY A 239 -11.85 20.91 2.49
CA GLY A 239 -12.17 20.64 3.89
C GLY A 239 -11.00 20.08 4.65
N ASN A 240 -11.28 19.58 5.86
CA ASN A 240 -10.27 18.89 6.66
C ASN A 240 -10.89 17.67 7.37
N VAL A 241 -10.07 16.64 7.55
CA VAL A 241 -10.33 15.53 8.47
C VAL A 241 -9.47 15.72 9.72
N GLY A 242 -10.07 15.54 10.91
CA GLY A 242 -9.34 15.49 12.17
C GLY A 242 -8.72 14.12 12.41
N SER A 243 -7.78 14.02 13.35
CA SER A 243 -7.11 12.76 13.71
C SER A 243 -8.07 11.69 14.25
N SER A 244 -9.24 12.09 14.76
CA SER A 244 -10.35 11.21 15.13
C SER A 244 -11.09 10.59 13.93
N GLY A 245 -10.77 11.00 12.71
CA GLY A 245 -11.50 10.66 11.49
C GLY A 245 -12.76 11.49 11.26
N GLN A 246 -13.15 12.35 12.21
CA GLN A 246 -14.26 13.27 12.01
C GLN A 246 -13.86 14.34 10.99
N SER A 247 -14.71 14.57 9.99
CA SER A 247 -14.46 15.54 8.94
C SER A 247 -15.52 16.63 8.89
N SER A 248 -15.07 17.82 8.49
CA SER A 248 -15.93 18.90 8.04
C SER A 248 -15.45 19.27 6.63
N ILE A 249 -16.28 18.95 5.64
CA ILE A 249 -16.04 19.20 4.23
C ILE A 249 -16.99 20.31 3.78
N SER A 250 -16.46 21.37 3.19
CA SER A 250 -17.24 22.49 2.64
C SER A 250 -16.96 22.65 1.15
N GLY A 251 -18.01 22.69 0.32
CA GLY A 251 -17.85 23.11 -1.07
C GLY A 251 -17.36 24.56 -1.12
N THR A 252 -16.37 24.87 -1.96
CA THR A 252 -15.90 26.27 -2.14
C THR A 252 -16.83 27.04 -3.09
N VAL A 253 -17.75 26.33 -3.75
CA VAL A 253 -18.81 26.86 -4.60
C VAL A 253 -20.12 26.31 -4.04
N ASP A 254 -20.93 27.22 -3.50
CA ASP A 254 -22.20 27.02 -2.78
C ASP A 254 -22.08 26.58 -1.31
N THR A 255 -23.10 26.94 -0.54
CA THR A 255 -23.23 26.92 0.93
C THR A 255 -23.39 25.52 1.55
N VAL A 256 -23.24 24.46 0.74
CA VAL A 256 -23.41 23.07 1.15
C VAL A 256 -22.23 22.57 2.00
N VAL A 257 -22.56 22.03 3.18
CA VAL A 257 -21.60 21.44 4.11
C VAL A 257 -21.81 19.93 4.17
N PHE A 258 -20.75 19.17 3.88
CA PHE A 258 -20.65 17.73 4.07
C PHE A 258 -19.98 17.44 5.42
N SER A 259 -20.61 16.65 6.27
CA SER A 259 -20.08 16.24 7.58
C SER A 259 -20.12 14.73 7.71
N GLY A 260 -18.97 14.10 7.90
CA GLY A 260 -18.89 12.65 7.95
C GLY A 260 -17.68 12.12 8.70
N GLN A 261 -17.64 10.80 8.83
CA GLN A 261 -16.61 10.07 9.55
C GLN A 261 -15.80 9.23 8.57
N PHE A 262 -14.49 9.41 8.54
CA PHE A 262 -13.54 8.57 7.84
C PHE A 262 -13.05 7.46 8.78
N SER A 263 -13.01 6.24 8.29
CA SER A 263 -12.31 5.14 8.94
C SER A 263 -10.87 5.07 8.45
N ARG A 264 -9.98 4.55 9.29
CA ARG A 264 -8.58 4.27 8.91
C ARG A 264 -8.47 3.15 7.86
N SER A 265 -9.50 2.31 7.72
CA SER A 265 -9.64 1.33 6.64
C SER A 265 -10.06 1.94 5.30
N GLY A 266 -10.37 3.25 5.26
CA GLY A 266 -10.66 3.99 4.05
C GLY A 266 -12.15 4.17 3.76
N GLU A 267 -13.06 3.69 4.60
CA GLU A 267 -14.50 3.93 4.43
C GLU A 267 -14.85 5.36 4.89
N VAL A 268 -15.86 5.97 4.26
CA VAL A 268 -16.42 7.24 4.73
C VAL A 268 -17.93 7.26 4.56
N SER A 269 -18.61 7.82 5.55
CA SER A 269 -20.04 8.10 5.47
C SER A 269 -20.43 9.34 6.29
N GLY A 270 -21.52 9.98 5.92
CA GLY A 270 -22.00 11.16 6.62
C GLY A 270 -23.26 11.75 6.01
N SER A 271 -23.52 13.01 6.36
CA SER A 271 -24.64 13.81 5.89
C SER A 271 -24.16 15.07 5.19
N TRP A 272 -24.99 15.62 4.31
CA TRP A 272 -24.80 16.96 3.76
C TRP A 272 -26.03 17.83 4.06
N LEU A 273 -25.79 19.13 4.21
CA LEU A 273 -26.80 20.14 4.53
C LEU A 273 -26.53 21.40 3.69
N ASP A 274 -27.57 21.91 3.03
CA ASP A 274 -27.54 23.18 2.32
C ASP A 274 -28.08 24.34 3.19
N ASP A 275 -27.87 25.59 2.78
CA ASP A 275 -28.31 26.77 3.54
C ASP A 275 -29.83 26.95 3.63
N ASP A 276 -30.56 26.40 2.68
CA ASP A 276 -32.02 26.41 2.63
C ASP A 276 -32.64 25.32 3.54
N GLY A 277 -31.80 24.50 4.16
CA GLY A 277 -32.20 23.41 5.07
C GLY A 277 -32.45 22.08 4.37
N THR A 278 -32.27 21.98 3.06
CA THR A 278 -32.25 20.71 2.33
C THR A 278 -31.05 19.87 2.73
N SER A 279 -31.22 18.54 2.71
CA SER A 279 -30.18 17.65 3.26
C SER A 279 -30.21 16.27 2.64
N GLY A 280 -29.15 15.51 2.93
CA GLY A 280 -29.06 14.12 2.54
C GLY A 280 -27.88 13.42 3.17
N VAL A 281 -27.53 12.28 2.58
CA VAL A 281 -26.43 11.42 3.03
C VAL A 281 -25.40 11.24 1.95
N PHE A 282 -24.15 11.01 2.35
CA PHE A 282 -23.08 10.62 1.45
C PHE A 282 -22.32 9.42 2.00
N SER A 283 -21.75 8.65 1.09
CA SER A 283 -20.88 7.53 1.42
C SER A 283 -19.81 7.38 0.35
N GLY A 284 -18.66 6.86 0.73
CA GLY A 284 -17.59 6.59 -0.20
C GLY A 284 -16.51 5.72 0.44
N GLN A 285 -15.45 5.54 -0.33
CA GLN A 285 -14.33 4.72 0.06
C GLN A 285 -13.05 5.27 -0.55
N ARG A 286 -11.93 5.03 0.13
CA ARG A 286 -10.61 5.26 -0.42
C ARG A 286 -10.47 4.36 -1.64
N LEU A 287 -10.10 4.97 -2.75
CA LEU A 287 -9.64 4.25 -3.92
C LEU A 287 -8.38 3.50 -3.51
N SER A 288 -8.49 2.18 -3.40
CA SER A 288 -7.38 1.32 -3.00
C SER A 288 -6.15 1.61 -3.86
N VAL A 289 -5.12 2.21 -3.26
CA VAL A 289 -3.85 1.51 -3.25
C VAL A 289 -4.05 0.34 -2.29
N THR A 290 -3.91 -0.88 -2.79
CA THR A 290 -3.89 -2.09 -1.97
C THR A 290 -3.08 -1.81 -0.70
N PRO A 291 -3.59 -2.06 0.52
CA PRO A 291 -2.70 -2.17 1.66
C PRO A 291 -1.82 -3.37 1.38
N ALA A 292 -0.56 -3.14 0.99
CA ALA A 292 0.41 -4.19 1.14
C ALA A 292 0.57 -4.47 2.63
N PRO A 293 0.61 -5.73 3.08
CA PRO A 293 1.40 -6.03 4.25
C PRO A 293 2.84 -5.62 3.92
N GLY A 294 3.31 -4.55 4.58
CA GLY A 294 4.71 -4.13 4.59
C GLY A 294 5.12 -3.10 3.52
N GLY A 295 5.50 -1.91 3.97
CA GLY A 295 6.52 -1.09 3.30
C GLY A 295 6.33 0.41 3.55
N GLY A 296 7.30 1.04 4.22
CA GLY A 296 7.21 2.40 4.74
C GLY A 296 6.90 3.51 3.73
N ASN A 297 6.46 4.65 4.28
CA ASN A 297 6.64 5.94 3.65
C ASN A 297 8.14 6.29 3.60
N THR A 298 8.92 5.60 2.77
CA THR A 298 9.51 6.43 1.72
C THR A 298 8.32 6.95 0.92
N PRO A 299 8.26 8.23 0.50
CA PRO A 299 7.30 8.60 -0.55
C PRO A 299 7.35 7.48 -1.59
N PRO A 300 6.23 6.98 -2.17
CA PRO A 300 6.33 5.90 -3.15
C PRO A 300 7.50 6.34 -3.99
N PRO A 301 8.57 5.51 -4.12
CA PRO A 301 9.77 6.04 -4.76
C PRO A 301 9.19 6.75 -5.95
N THR A 302 9.58 8.01 -6.20
CA THR A 302 9.61 8.33 -7.61
C THR A 302 10.52 7.22 -8.10
N VAL A 303 9.92 6.12 -8.55
CA VAL A 303 10.62 5.03 -9.17
C VAL A 303 10.88 5.81 -10.41
N ASN A 304 12.04 6.46 -10.43
CA ASN A 304 12.57 7.00 -11.63
C ASN A 304 13.08 5.77 -12.39
N SER A 305 12.17 4.81 -12.59
CA SER A 305 12.13 3.81 -13.62
C SER A 305 11.96 4.48 -14.96
N GLY A 306 12.23 5.78 -15.08
CA GLY A 306 12.11 6.63 -16.24
C GLY A 306 10.72 6.63 -16.87
N SER A 307 10.72 6.93 -18.16
CA SER A 307 9.51 7.12 -18.96
C SER A 307 9.82 6.77 -20.39
N LEU A 308 8.82 6.27 -21.10
CA LEU A 308 8.89 6.09 -22.55
C LEU A 308 7.95 7.08 -23.22
N ALA A 309 8.43 7.76 -24.25
CA ALA A 309 7.59 8.34 -25.29
C ALA A 309 7.14 7.22 -26.22
N VAL A 310 5.84 7.17 -26.49
CA VAL A 310 5.21 6.19 -27.37
C VAL A 310 4.72 6.91 -28.61
N SER A 311 5.06 6.37 -29.77
CA SER A 311 4.74 6.94 -31.09
C SER A 311 4.16 5.88 -32.01
N GLY A 312 3.51 6.30 -33.09
CA GLY A 312 2.81 5.41 -34.03
C GLY A 312 1.32 5.71 -34.09
N ASN A 313 0.59 5.00 -34.97
CA ASN A 313 -0.83 5.26 -35.22
C ASN A 313 -1.69 5.03 -33.97
N ASP A 314 -1.34 4.03 -33.17
CA ASP A 314 -2.09 3.66 -31.98
C ASP A 314 -1.77 4.55 -30.77
N ALA A 315 -0.76 5.43 -30.82
CA ALA A 315 -0.32 6.26 -29.69
C ALA A 315 -1.43 7.20 -29.16
N SER A 316 -2.38 7.59 -30.00
CA SER A 316 -3.55 8.38 -29.57
C SER A 316 -4.52 7.60 -28.69
N VAL A 317 -4.52 6.27 -28.77
CA VAL A 317 -5.39 5.36 -28.03
C VAL A 317 -4.66 4.73 -26.84
N ILE A 318 -3.41 4.30 -27.04
CA ILE A 318 -2.61 3.67 -26.00
C ILE A 318 -1.86 4.67 -25.11
N GLY A 319 -1.90 5.96 -25.47
CA GLY A 319 -1.20 7.04 -24.80
C GLY A 319 0.17 7.32 -25.42
N VAL A 320 0.51 8.61 -25.53
CA VAL A 320 1.78 9.09 -26.11
C VAL A 320 2.98 8.97 -25.17
N SER A 321 2.74 8.55 -23.93
CA SER A 321 3.77 8.30 -22.93
C SER A 321 3.38 7.16 -22.02
N TYR A 322 4.38 6.43 -21.57
CA TYR A 322 4.28 5.40 -20.54
C TYR A 322 5.19 5.76 -19.38
N VAL A 323 4.60 5.89 -18.19
CA VAL A 323 5.31 6.18 -16.94
C VAL A 323 4.85 5.14 -15.93
N PRO A 324 5.71 4.18 -15.54
CA PRO A 324 5.37 3.21 -14.51
C PRO A 324 4.96 3.92 -13.23
N ASN A 325 3.88 3.45 -12.61
CA ASN A 325 3.44 3.94 -11.29
C ASN A 325 3.42 2.82 -10.23
N VAL A 326 3.94 1.65 -10.60
CA VAL A 326 4.16 0.49 -9.73
C VAL A 326 5.64 0.12 -9.82
N ALA A 327 6.24 -0.31 -8.70
CA ALA A 327 7.60 -0.79 -8.67
C ALA A 327 7.79 -1.96 -9.68
N PRO A 328 8.89 -1.99 -10.45
CA PRO A 328 9.11 -3.06 -11.40
C PRO A 328 9.28 -4.40 -10.71
N VAL A 329 8.72 -5.44 -11.32
CA VAL A 329 8.88 -6.82 -10.88
C VAL A 329 10.00 -7.46 -11.69
N VAL A 330 11.02 -7.98 -11.01
CA VAL A 330 12.17 -8.66 -11.63
C VAL A 330 12.12 -10.13 -11.28
N ILE A 331 12.02 -10.98 -12.31
CA ILE A 331 11.97 -12.43 -12.17
C ILE A 331 13.25 -13.01 -12.78
N LYS A 332 13.98 -13.79 -11.99
CA LYS A 332 15.15 -14.53 -12.46
C LYS A 332 14.83 -16.01 -12.54
N ASP A 333 15.31 -16.68 -13.59
CA ASP A 333 15.23 -18.14 -13.66
C ASP A 333 16.28 -18.80 -12.74
N THR A 334 15.90 -18.94 -11.47
CA THR A 334 16.70 -19.65 -10.47
C THR A 334 16.48 -21.17 -10.49
N VAL A 335 15.52 -21.67 -11.27
CA VAL A 335 15.11 -23.09 -11.26
C VAL A 335 15.94 -23.88 -12.26
N PHE A 336 16.12 -23.35 -13.47
CA PHE A 336 16.93 -23.99 -14.52
C PHE A 336 18.28 -23.29 -14.71
N ASN A 337 18.52 -22.17 -14.00
CA ASN A 337 19.79 -21.43 -13.98
C ASN A 337 20.26 -21.05 -15.39
N THR A 338 19.31 -20.69 -16.26
CA THR A 338 19.58 -20.29 -17.66
C THR A 338 20.16 -18.88 -17.78
N GLY A 339 20.13 -18.09 -16.70
CA GLY A 339 20.45 -16.67 -16.69
C GLY A 339 19.33 -15.79 -17.26
N GLY A 340 18.15 -16.35 -17.55
CA GLY A 340 17.00 -15.57 -17.99
C GLY A 340 16.53 -14.61 -16.91
N VAL A 341 16.40 -13.34 -17.27
CA VAL A 341 15.83 -12.29 -16.44
C VAL A 341 14.68 -11.64 -17.19
N THR A 342 13.53 -11.52 -16.53
CA THR A 342 12.37 -10.79 -17.03
C THR A 342 12.05 -9.65 -16.07
N VAL A 343 11.95 -8.45 -16.61
CA VAL A 343 11.58 -7.23 -15.90
C VAL A 343 10.22 -6.78 -16.41
N ASN A 344 9.29 -6.52 -15.49
CA ASN A 344 7.95 -6.03 -15.80
C ASN A 344 7.72 -4.70 -15.08
N TRP A 345 7.55 -3.62 -15.83
CA TRP A 345 7.01 -2.36 -15.33
C TRP A 345 5.51 -2.33 -15.55
N SER A 346 4.77 -1.73 -14.62
CA SER A 346 3.32 -1.57 -14.76
C SER A 346 2.87 -0.14 -14.47
N GLN A 347 1.82 0.27 -15.19
CA GLN A 347 1.07 1.49 -14.95
C GLN A 347 -0.40 1.14 -14.80
N SER A 348 -0.96 1.32 -13.61
CA SER A 348 -2.38 1.09 -13.35
C SER A 348 -3.10 2.42 -13.17
N LEU A 349 -4.13 2.65 -13.98
CA LEU A 349 -4.97 3.84 -14.01
C LEU A 349 -6.40 3.40 -13.75
N PHE A 350 -7.05 3.93 -12.72
CA PHE A 350 -8.43 3.56 -12.39
C PHE A 350 -9.35 4.78 -12.53
N SER A 351 -10.56 4.54 -13.02
CA SER A 351 -11.62 5.54 -13.18
C SER A 351 -12.94 4.99 -12.64
N ALA A 352 -13.93 5.84 -12.43
CA ALA A 352 -15.25 5.44 -11.95
C ALA A 352 -15.97 4.41 -12.85
N ASN A 353 -15.62 4.36 -14.14
CA ASN A 353 -16.28 3.52 -15.15
C ASN A 353 -15.39 2.39 -15.69
N GLY A 354 -14.22 2.18 -15.09
CA GLY A 354 -13.30 1.16 -15.54
C GLY A 354 -11.87 1.34 -15.09
N PHE A 355 -11.05 0.34 -15.39
CA PHE A 355 -9.61 0.35 -15.22
C PHE A 355 -8.91 0.44 -16.57
N GLU A 356 -7.67 0.92 -16.51
CA GLU A 356 -6.68 0.81 -17.56
C GLU A 356 -5.39 0.29 -16.94
N SER A 357 -4.86 -0.80 -17.50
CA SER A 357 -3.61 -1.41 -17.08
C SER A 357 -2.66 -1.41 -18.26
N ARG A 358 -1.48 -0.82 -18.09
CA ARG A 358 -0.40 -0.89 -19.07
C ARG A 358 0.77 -1.65 -18.45
N SER A 359 1.43 -2.48 -19.23
CA SER A 359 2.60 -3.24 -18.81
C SER A 359 3.66 -3.22 -19.89
N MET A 360 4.91 -3.07 -19.46
CA MET A 360 6.09 -3.20 -20.30
C MET A 360 6.91 -4.37 -19.77
N VAL A 361 7.12 -5.39 -20.60
CA VAL A 361 7.90 -6.57 -20.28
C VAL A 361 9.18 -6.54 -21.09
N PHE A 362 10.31 -6.79 -20.44
CA PHE A 362 11.62 -6.86 -21.06
C PHE A 362 12.37 -8.07 -20.54
N SER A 363 12.85 -8.91 -21.45
CA SER A 363 13.59 -10.12 -21.09
C SER A 363 14.98 -10.10 -21.72
N TYR A 364 15.99 -10.49 -20.94
CA TYR A 364 17.38 -10.60 -21.37
C TYR A 364 18.07 -11.76 -20.65
N ASN A 365 19.25 -12.16 -21.11
CA ASN A 365 20.11 -13.11 -20.42
C ASN A 365 21.19 -12.36 -19.65
N GLU A 366 21.25 -12.53 -18.32
CA GLU A 366 22.22 -11.83 -17.48
C GLU A 366 23.65 -12.36 -17.60
N ASN A 367 23.84 -13.56 -18.15
CA ASN A 367 25.17 -14.16 -18.31
C ASN A 367 25.96 -13.54 -19.47
N ASP A 368 25.27 -13.20 -20.56
CA ASP A 368 25.90 -12.69 -21.80
C ASP A 368 25.33 -11.35 -22.28
N GLY A 369 24.28 -10.83 -21.64
CA GLY A 369 23.63 -9.56 -21.99
C GLY A 369 22.75 -9.64 -23.24
N SER A 370 22.49 -10.83 -23.78
CA SER A 370 21.63 -10.99 -24.95
C SER A 370 20.19 -10.56 -24.65
N LEU A 371 19.60 -9.81 -25.57
CA LEU A 371 18.20 -9.40 -25.50
C LEU A 371 17.33 -10.53 -26.02
N LEU A 372 16.23 -10.82 -25.32
CA LEU A 372 15.33 -11.93 -25.67
C LEU A 372 14.03 -11.39 -26.27
N ASN A 373 13.26 -10.64 -25.49
CA ASN A 373 12.00 -10.08 -25.96
C ASN A 373 11.64 -8.77 -25.26
N VAL A 374 10.81 -8.00 -25.96
CA VAL A 374 10.17 -6.80 -25.45
C VAL A 374 8.67 -6.92 -25.72
N GLY A 375 7.84 -6.61 -24.74
CA GLY A 375 6.39 -6.60 -24.86
C GLY A 375 5.80 -5.34 -24.28
N TYR A 376 4.82 -4.75 -24.97
CA TYR A 376 4.00 -3.68 -24.45
C TYR A 376 2.53 -4.10 -24.51
N LEU A 377 1.84 -3.97 -23.39
CA LEU A 377 0.46 -4.37 -23.24
C LEU A 377 -0.34 -3.21 -22.67
N ARG A 378 -1.51 -2.93 -23.24
CA ARG A 378 -2.54 -2.07 -22.65
C ARG A 378 -3.87 -2.80 -22.63
N ILE A 379 -4.53 -2.75 -21.49
CA ILE A 379 -5.85 -3.32 -21.26
C ILE A 379 -6.74 -2.23 -20.67
N THR A 380 -7.99 -2.14 -21.13
CA THR A 380 -9.04 -1.44 -20.39
C THR A 380 -10.20 -2.37 -20.09
N GLY A 381 -10.96 -2.09 -19.04
CA GLY A 381 -12.17 -2.84 -18.72
C GLY A 381 -13.06 -2.07 -17.76
N THR A 382 -14.32 -2.45 -17.63
CA THR A 382 -15.27 -1.81 -16.69
C THR A 382 -15.07 -2.25 -15.25
N ASP A 383 -14.55 -3.45 -15.05
CA ASP A 383 -14.19 -4.03 -13.74
C ASP A 383 -13.12 -5.12 -13.93
N ALA A 384 -12.37 -5.44 -12.87
CA ALA A 384 -11.23 -6.35 -12.93
C ALA A 384 -11.59 -7.83 -13.16
N ASN A 385 -12.88 -8.20 -13.10
CA ASN A 385 -13.35 -9.59 -13.22
C ASN A 385 -14.07 -9.87 -14.55
N SER A 386 -14.35 -8.82 -15.32
CA SER A 386 -14.94 -8.90 -16.64
C SER A 386 -13.87 -9.00 -17.73
N ALA A 387 -14.26 -9.52 -18.90
CA ALA A 387 -13.41 -9.48 -20.07
C ALA A 387 -13.05 -8.02 -20.40
N PRO A 388 -11.81 -7.74 -20.81
CA PRO A 388 -11.39 -6.39 -21.11
C PRO A 388 -12.20 -5.80 -22.27
N THR A 389 -12.51 -4.51 -22.15
CA THR A 389 -13.21 -3.74 -23.18
C THR A 389 -12.29 -3.32 -24.33
N SER A 390 -10.98 -3.23 -24.08
CA SER A 390 -9.97 -3.13 -25.13
C SER A 390 -8.67 -3.80 -24.70
N PHE A 391 -7.95 -4.37 -25.66
CA PHE A 391 -6.72 -5.12 -25.47
C PHE A 391 -5.74 -4.83 -26.61
N TYR A 392 -4.66 -4.11 -26.34
CA TYR A 392 -3.61 -3.78 -27.30
C TYR A 392 -2.32 -4.47 -26.88
N SER A 393 -1.74 -5.28 -27.76
CA SER A 393 -0.51 -6.02 -27.50
C SER A 393 0.50 -5.77 -28.61
N TYR A 394 1.74 -5.51 -28.23
CA TYR A 394 2.85 -5.31 -29.15
C TYR A 394 4.06 -6.07 -28.65
N SER A 395 4.83 -6.65 -29.55
CA SER A 395 6.01 -7.41 -29.18
C SER A 395 7.17 -7.23 -30.16
N LEU A 396 8.36 -7.47 -29.64
CA LEU A 396 9.58 -7.59 -30.41
C LEU A 396 10.34 -8.79 -29.86
N ASP A 397 10.57 -9.79 -30.71
CA ASP A 397 11.40 -10.95 -30.41
C ASP A 397 12.79 -10.71 -31.00
N CYS A 398 13.80 -10.58 -30.14
CA CYS A 398 15.17 -10.26 -30.55
C CYS A 398 15.91 -11.45 -31.15
N GLU A 399 15.39 -12.67 -31.03
CA GLU A 399 15.90 -13.83 -31.77
C GLU A 399 15.42 -13.81 -33.24
N VAL A 400 14.29 -13.15 -33.51
CA VAL A 400 13.66 -13.08 -34.84
C VAL A 400 14.01 -11.78 -35.57
N ASP A 401 13.90 -10.63 -34.90
CA ASP A 401 14.20 -9.30 -35.47
C ASP A 401 15.36 -8.61 -34.72
N VAL A 402 16.56 -9.13 -34.99
CA VAL A 402 17.81 -8.60 -34.44
C VAL A 402 18.02 -7.13 -34.79
N GLN A 403 17.55 -6.67 -35.95
CA GLN A 403 17.79 -5.28 -36.40
C GLN A 403 16.99 -4.27 -35.57
N ALA A 404 15.72 -4.56 -35.28
CA ALA A 404 14.92 -3.71 -34.41
C ALA A 404 15.52 -3.62 -32.99
N CYS A 405 16.11 -4.71 -32.48
CA CYS A 405 16.73 -4.74 -31.16
C CYS A 405 18.06 -3.97 -31.04
N LEU A 406 18.72 -3.62 -32.16
CA LEU A 406 19.93 -2.78 -32.13
C LEU A 406 19.68 -1.36 -31.59
N SER A 407 18.41 -0.92 -31.58
CA SER A 407 18.00 0.36 -31.01
C SER A 407 17.87 0.33 -29.48
N ILE A 408 18.06 -0.84 -28.85
CA ILE A 408 17.96 -1.04 -27.41
C ILE A 408 19.37 -1.11 -26.80
N SER A 409 19.58 -0.37 -25.72
CA SER A 409 20.81 -0.42 -24.93
C SER A 409 20.51 -0.91 -23.52
N LEU A 410 21.15 -2.01 -23.12
CA LEU A 410 21.02 -2.63 -21.80
C LEU A 410 22.27 -2.36 -20.96
N ASP A 411 22.07 -1.79 -19.77
CA ASP A 411 23.09 -1.63 -18.73
C ASP A 411 22.68 -2.47 -17.51
N VAL A 412 23.18 -3.69 -17.43
CA VAL A 412 22.85 -4.63 -16.35
C VAL A 412 23.36 -4.14 -14.99
N PRO A 413 24.60 -3.65 -14.83
CA PRO A 413 25.07 -3.09 -13.56
C PRO A 413 24.26 -1.89 -13.06
N ALA A 414 23.84 -1.00 -13.97
CA ALA A 414 23.00 0.14 -13.61
C ALA A 414 21.51 -0.22 -13.50
N GLN A 415 21.13 -1.44 -13.89
CA GLN A 415 19.75 -1.92 -13.99
C GLN A 415 18.88 -0.98 -14.84
N GLN A 416 19.38 -0.64 -16.03
CA GLN A 416 18.70 0.26 -16.97
C GLN A 416 18.60 -0.32 -18.37
N VAL A 417 17.53 0.05 -19.05
CA VAL A 417 17.33 -0.21 -20.48
C VAL A 417 16.89 1.07 -21.17
N SER A 418 17.52 1.39 -22.30
CA SER A 418 17.18 2.57 -23.11
C SER A 418 16.72 2.15 -24.50
N PHE A 419 15.67 2.78 -24.98
CA PHE A 419 15.06 2.56 -26.29
C PHE A 419 15.29 3.80 -27.16
N GLY A 420 15.90 3.60 -28.33
CA GLY A 420 16.30 4.65 -29.27
C GLY A 420 15.40 4.78 -30.50
N GLY A 421 14.09 4.60 -30.33
CA GLY A 421 13.13 4.49 -31.45
C GLY A 421 12.83 3.04 -31.81
N THR A 422 12.79 2.18 -30.80
CA THR A 422 12.56 0.74 -30.95
C THR A 422 11.14 0.47 -31.41
N LEU A 423 10.99 -0.27 -32.52
CA LEU A 423 9.70 -0.64 -33.07
C LEU A 423 9.22 -1.96 -32.46
N LEU A 424 8.00 -1.98 -31.94
CA LEU A 424 7.31 -3.20 -31.52
C LEU A 424 6.17 -3.48 -32.51
N ALA A 425 6.11 -4.72 -32.98
CA ALA A 425 5.11 -5.16 -33.94
C ALA A 425 3.75 -5.35 -33.26
N ALA A 426 2.67 -4.91 -33.91
CA ALA A 426 1.30 -5.15 -33.45
C ALA A 426 0.96 -6.64 -33.47
N ASP A 427 0.42 -7.17 -32.37
CA ASP A 427 -0.04 -8.55 -32.29
C ASP A 427 -1.41 -8.73 -32.97
N VAL A 428 -1.52 -9.78 -33.78
CA VAL A 428 -2.68 -10.06 -34.65
C VAL A 428 -3.94 -10.48 -33.91
N GLU A 429 -3.81 -10.87 -32.64
CA GLU A 429 -4.94 -11.24 -31.76
C GLU A 429 -5.37 -10.07 -30.83
N SER A 430 -4.93 -8.85 -31.13
CA SER A 430 -5.23 -7.64 -30.33
C SER A 430 -5.95 -6.55 -31.15
N ASP A 431 -6.35 -5.48 -30.48
CA ASP A 431 -6.94 -4.27 -31.07
C ASP A 431 -5.89 -3.37 -31.75
N ALA A 432 -4.61 -3.73 -31.71
CA ALA A 432 -3.52 -2.97 -32.32
C ALA A 432 -3.64 -2.92 -33.85
N THR A 433 -3.38 -1.74 -34.44
CA THR A 433 -3.57 -1.51 -35.88
C THR A 433 -2.27 -1.29 -36.63
N ALA A 434 -1.19 -0.92 -35.94
CA ALA A 434 0.13 -0.72 -36.53
C ALA A 434 1.22 -0.76 -35.46
N ASP A 435 2.46 -0.96 -35.88
CA ASP A 435 3.64 -0.94 -35.01
C ASP A 435 3.76 0.39 -34.24
N ILE A 436 4.34 0.29 -33.04
CA ILE A 436 4.61 1.44 -32.17
C ILE A 436 6.10 1.64 -31.98
N GLY A 437 6.51 2.90 -31.85
CA GLY A 437 7.90 3.29 -31.58
C GLY A 437 8.09 3.74 -30.14
N LEU A 438 9.12 3.22 -29.47
CA LEU A 438 9.48 3.54 -28.09
C LEU A 438 10.79 4.34 -28.02
N VAL A 439 10.75 5.46 -27.30
CA VAL A 439 11.93 6.29 -27.01
C VAL A 439 11.98 6.63 -25.52
N GLY A 440 13.08 6.34 -24.86
CA GLY A 440 13.27 6.69 -23.45
C GLY A 440 14.05 5.63 -22.70
N THR A 441 14.09 5.75 -21.38
CA THR A 441 14.85 4.85 -20.52
C THR A 441 13.94 4.34 -19.42
N LEU A 442 14.06 3.04 -19.09
CA LEU A 442 13.47 2.46 -17.90
C LEU A 442 14.54 1.88 -16.96
N SER A 443 14.25 1.85 -15.66
CA SER A 443 15.17 1.33 -14.62
C SER A 443 14.44 0.43 -13.63
N TRP A 444 15.15 -0.56 -13.05
CA TRP A 444 14.59 -1.57 -12.15
C TRP A 444 15.47 -1.95 -10.97
#